data_AF-A0A5D9D4Y1-F1
#
_entry.id   AF-A0A5D9D4Y1-F1
#
_cell.length_a   1.000
_cell.length_b   1.000
_cell.length_c   1.000
_cell.angle_alpha   90.00
_cell.angle_beta   90.00
_cell.angle_gamma   90.00
#
_symmetry.space_group_name_H-M   'P 1'
#
loop_
_entity.id
_entity.type
_entity.pdbx_description
1 polymer ?
#
loop_
_entity_poly.entity_id
_entity_poly.type
_entity_poly.pdbx_seq_one_letter_code
_entity_poly.pdbx_strand_id
1 'polypeptide(L)' 'MAQLITIILLVVGSVILYRRFVRDAEKLSAKSKQREKERETGAIGTLIKDPETGEYRVKREDEP' A
#
# COMPACT_ATOMS: atom_id res chain seq x y z
N MET A 1 7.34 27.66 29.99
CA MET A 1 6.21 27.60 29.01
C MET A 1 6.66 27.20 27.60
N ALA A 2 7.73 27.79 27.03
CA ALA A 2 8.20 27.45 25.68
C ALA A 2 8.65 25.98 25.49
N GLN A 3 9.25 25.37 26.50
CA GLN A 3 9.80 24.00 26.42
C GLN A 3 8.74 22.92 26.13
N LEU A 4 7.53 23.08 26.68
CA LEU A 4 6.40 22.18 26.39
C LEU A 4 5.95 22.29 24.93
N ILE A 5 5.91 23.52 24.40
CA ILE A 5 5.54 23.77 23.00
C ILE A 5 6.57 23.13 22.05
N THR A 6 7.86 23.25 22.36
CA THR A 6 8.93 22.60 21.57
C THR A 6 8.81 21.08 21.59
N ILE A 7 8.54 20.48 22.76
CA ILE A 7 8.36 19.02 22.88
C ILE A 7 7.13 18.58 22.08
N ILE A 8 6.00 19.29 22.18
CA ILE A 8 4.79 18.97 21.42
C ILE A 8 5.06 19.04 19.92
N LEU A 9 5.77 20.07 19.44
CA LEU A 9 6.14 20.19 18.03
C LEU A 9 7.02 19.03 17.56
N LEU A 10 8.00 18.61 18.38
CA LEU A 10 8.84 17.47 18.05
C LEU A 10 8.03 16.18 17.99
N VAL A 11 7.18 15.91 18.99
CA VAL A 11 6.34 14.70 19.02
C VAL A 11 5.40 14.66 17.81
N VAL A 12 4.72 15.77 17.52
CA VAL A 12 3.80 15.86 16.37
C VAL A 12 4.56 15.69 15.06
N GLY A 13 5.70 16.36 14.91
CA GLY A 13 6.57 16.23 13.73
C GLY A 13 7.04 14.78 13.52
N SER A 14 7.52 14.13 14.58
CA SER A 14 7.94 12.72 14.55
C SER A 14 6.80 11.78 14.18
N VAL A 15 5.59 11.99 14.72
CA VAL A 15 4.42 11.16 14.40
C VAL A 15 4.01 11.31 12.93
N ILE A 16 4.02 12.55 12.41
CA ILE A 16 3.68 12.81 11.00
C ILE A 16 4.69 12.12 10.08
N LEU A 17 5.99 12.29 10.35
CA LEU A 17 7.06 11.64 9.58
C LEU A 17 6.91 10.12 9.64
N TYR A 18 6.80 9.53 10.84
CA TYR A 18 6.64 8.09 11.02
C TYR A 18 5.45 7.53 10.25
N ARG A 19 4.28 8.18 10.33
CA ARG A 19 3.08 7.76 9.57
C ARG A 19 3.30 7.80 8.06
N ARG A 20 4.04 8.79 7.56
CA ARG A 20 4.37 8.87 6.13
C ARG A 20 5.26 7.71 5.71
N PHE A 21 6.33 7.45 6.46
CA PHE A 21 7.23 6.31 6.21
C PHE A 21 6.51 4.97 6.25
N VAL A 22 5.63 4.76 7.25
CA VAL A 22 4.84 3.52 7.35
C VAL A 22 3.91 3.36 6.16
N ARG A 23 3.19 4.41 5.73
CA ARG A 23 2.32 4.35 4.55
C ARG A 23 3.08 4.01 3.27
N ASP A 24 4.27 4.56 3.10
CA ASP A 24 5.10 4.26 1.94
C ASP A 24 5.62 2.82 1.97
N ALA A 25 5.98 2.32 3.16
CA ALA A 25 6.34 0.91 3.36
C ALA A 25 5.15 -0.04 3.14
N GLU A 26 3.95 0.33 3.59
CA GLU A 26 2.72 -0.42 3.36
C GLU A 26 2.39 -0.52 1.87
N LYS A 27 2.56 0.56 1.10
CA LYS A 27 2.40 0.53 -0.37
C LYS A 27 3.39 -0.44 -1.03
N LEU A 28 4.64 -0.43 -0.59
CA LEU A 28 5.67 -1.35 -1.11
C LEU A 28 5.35 -2.80 -0.73
N SER A 29 4.94 -3.03 0.52
CA SER A 29 4.58 -4.36 1.02
C SER A 29 3.28 -4.90 0.40
N ALA A 30 2.30 -4.04 0.11
CA ALA A 30 1.07 -4.43 -0.56
C ALA A 30 1.35 -5.02 -1.95
N LYS A 31 2.29 -4.42 -2.69
CA LYS A 31 2.76 -4.94 -3.99
C LYS A 31 3.41 -6.31 -3.86
N SER A 32 4.20 -6.55 -2.80
CA SER A 32 4.84 -7.85 -2.56
C SER A 32 3.83 -8.93 -2.12
N LYS A 33 2.87 -8.59 -1.25
CA LYS A 33 1.89 -9.54 -0.72
C LYS A 33 0.92 -10.06 -1.79
N GLN A 34 0.61 -9.24 -2.79
CA GLN A 34 -0.19 -9.66 -3.93
C GLN A 34 0.57 -10.67 -4.81
N ARG A 35 1.85 -10.40 -5.08
CA ARG A 35 2.75 -11.34 -5.79
C ARG A 35 3.00 -12.65 -5.04
N GLU A 36 3.04 -12.61 -3.70
CA GLU A 36 3.24 -13.80 -2.87
C GLU A 36 2.03 -14.73 -2.93
N LYS A 37 0.80 -14.19 -2.87
CA LYS A 37 -0.43 -14.97 -3.06
C LYS A 37 -0.54 -15.59 -4.46
N GLU A 38 -0.09 -14.89 -5.49
CA GLU A 38 -0.04 -15.43 -6.86
C GLU A 38 0.99 -16.57 -6.99
N ARG A 39 2.13 -16.47 -6.30
CA ARG A 39 3.12 -17.56 -6.24
C ARG A 39 2.64 -18.77 -5.47
N GLU A 40 1.98 -18.59 -4.33
CA GLU A 40 1.45 -19.71 -3.52
C GLU A 40 0.39 -20.51 -4.27
N THR A 41 -0.39 -19.86 -5.12
CA THR A 41 -1.46 -20.50 -5.90
C THR A 41 -1.00 -21.01 -7.27
N GLY A 42 0.25 -20.75 -7.66
CA GLY A 42 0.77 -21.08 -8.99
C GLY A 42 0.06 -20.35 -10.14
N ALA A 43 -0.70 -19.30 -9.84
CA ALA A 43 -1.49 -18.55 -10.79
C ALA A 43 -0.64 -17.46 -11.47
N ILE A 44 -0.63 -17.43 -12.81
CA ILE A 44 0.04 -16.39 -13.61
C ILE A 44 -0.86 -15.14 -13.69
N GLY A 45 -1.33 -14.67 -12.54
CA GLY A 45 -2.21 -13.51 -12.38
C GLY A 45 -3.67 -13.84 -12.04
N THR A 46 -4.33 -12.90 -11.34
CA THR A 46 -5.74 -13.02 -10.96
C THR A 46 -6.63 -12.52 -12.10
N LEU A 47 -7.60 -13.34 -12.53
CA LEU A 47 -8.62 -12.91 -13.48
C LEU A 47 -9.61 -11.95 -12.80
N ILE A 48 -9.69 -10.72 -13.31
CA ILE A 48 -10.71 -9.74 -12.92
C ILE A 48 -11.74 -9.67 -14.04
N LYS A 49 -13.01 -9.73 -13.65
CA LYS A 49 -14.11 -9.52 -14.58
C LYS A 49 -14.26 -8.03 -14.86
N ASP A 50 -14.20 -7.67 -16.14
CA ASP A 50 -14.51 -6.34 -16.62
C ASP A 50 -16.02 -6.07 -16.40
N PRO A 51 -16.41 -5.06 -15.62
CA PRO A 51 -17.81 -4.79 -15.31
C PRO A 51 -18.61 -4.26 -16.50
N GLU A 52 -17.96 -3.70 -17.52
CA GLU A 52 -18.61 -3.15 -18.72
C GLU A 52 -18.78 -4.21 -19.81
N THR A 53 -17.78 -5.08 -19.99
CA THR A 53 -17.79 -6.09 -21.07
C THR A 53 -18.13 -7.50 -20.60
N GLY A 54 -18.00 -7.78 -19.30
CA GLY A 54 -18.19 -9.11 -18.72
C GLY A 54 -17.06 -10.10 -19.00
N GLU A 55 -16.03 -9.69 -19.75
CA GLU A 55 -14.86 -10.50 -20.07
C GLU A 55 -13.90 -10.58 -18.88
N TYR A 56 -13.25 -11.73 -18.70
CA TYR A 56 -12.21 -11.89 -17.68
C TYR A 56 -10.86 -11.48 -18.26
N ARG A 57 -10.19 -10.51 -17.63
CA ARG A 57 -8.85 -10.06 -17.99
C ARG A 57 -7.88 -10.35 -16.86
N VAL A 58 -6.64 -10.70 -17.20
CA VAL A 58 -5.58 -10.85 -16.20
C VAL A 58 -5.28 -9.46 -15.63
N LYS A 59 -5.38 -9.31 -14.30
CA LYS A 59 -5.01 -8.06 -13.64
C LYS A 59 -3.54 -7.76 -13.94
N ARG A 60 -3.28 -6.72 -14.73
CA ARG A 60 -1.91 -6.24 -14.98
C ARG A 60 -1.53 -5.26 -13.88
N GLU A 61 -0.24 -5.22 -13.53
CA GLU A 61 0.30 -4.44 -12.40
C GLU A 61 0.08 -2.92 -12.48
N ASP A 62 -0.44 -2.42 -13.60
CA ASP A 62 -0.60 -1.01 -13.92
C ASP A 62 -2.05 -0.50 -13.76
N GLU A 63 -2.97 -1.36 -13.31
CA GLU A 63 -4.38 -1.00 -13.14
C GLU A 63 -4.68 -0.67 -11.65
N PRO A 64 -5.08 0.58 -11.34
CA PRO A 64 -5.19 1.10 -9.98
C PRO A 64 -6.25 0.43 -9.10
#